data_AF-A0A9P3K9X3-F1
#
_entry.id   AF-A0A9P3K9X3-F1
#
_cell.length_a   1.000
_cell.length_b   1.000
_cell.length_c   1.000
_cell.angle_alpha   90.00
_cell.angle_beta   90.00
_cell.angle_gamma   90.00
#
_symmetry.space_group_name_H-M   'P 1'
#
loop_
_entity.id
_entity.type
_entity.pdbx_description
1 polymer ?
#
loop_
_entity_poly.entity_id
_entity_poly.type
_entity_poly.pdbx_seq_one_letter_code
_entity_poly.pdbx_strand_id
1 'polypeptide(L)'
;LCVLIPVKYLATGMTYLDMSTYFGVPKTVCHSIVDRFLLSFPKRYKETWVRFPTRNDMAEMAAEFRNARGLPNVIGAVDGTHLQVRGINDYRSEYYCRKQMYSVQLQLTVDARCRIWDYVVGWPGSAHDARVFSKCALFNRMEKGDIAPYHILGDAAYPLKDFCLAA
;
A
#
# COMPACT_ATOMS: atom_id res chain seq x y z
N LEU A 1 -17.35 18.64 10.58
CA LEU A 1 -18.00 17.63 9.71
C LEU A 1 -17.11 17.18 8.55
N CYS A 2 -16.51 18.10 7.78
CA CYS A 2 -15.76 17.76 6.55
C CYS A 2 -14.58 16.78 6.71
N VAL A 3 -13.98 16.68 7.91
CA VAL A 3 -12.93 15.70 8.23
C VAL A 3 -13.50 14.50 9.01
N LEU A 4 -14.44 14.74 9.92
CA LEU A 4 -15.01 13.69 10.77
C LEU A 4 -15.83 12.65 9.98
N ILE A 5 -16.60 13.09 8.98
CA ILE A 5 -17.40 12.20 8.14
C ILE A 5 -16.48 11.23 7.35
N PRO A 6 -15.47 11.69 6.60
CA PRO A 6 -14.55 10.78 5.90
C PRO A 6 -13.75 9.87 6.83
N VAL A 7 -13.25 10.38 7.95
CA VAL A 7 -12.50 9.57 8.92
C VAL A 7 -13.39 8.47 9.49
N LYS A 8 -14.62 8.79 9.89
CA LYS A 8 -15.57 7.79 10.40
C LYS A 8 -15.93 6.77 9.32
N TYR A 9 -16.16 7.20 8.08
CA TYR A 9 -16.41 6.31 6.95
C TYR A 9 -15.24 5.34 6.74
N LEU A 10 -14.01 5.84 6.66
CA LEU A 10 -12.80 5.02 6.47
C LEU A 10 -12.53 4.07 7.63
N ALA A 11 -12.78 4.51 8.87
CA ALA A 11 -12.51 3.71 10.06
C ALA A 11 -13.53 2.59 10.29
N THR A 12 -14.77 2.74 9.79
CA THR A 12 -15.88 1.83 10.14
C THR A 12 -16.51 1.12 8.96
N GLY A 13 -16.34 1.62 7.74
CA GLY A 13 -17.03 1.10 6.56
C GLY A 13 -18.55 1.27 6.60
N MET A 14 -19.07 2.17 7.46
CA MET A 14 -20.51 2.43 7.58
C MET A 14 -21.12 2.86 6.26
N THR A 15 -22.37 2.49 6.04
CA THR A 15 -23.11 2.97 4.86
C THR A 15 -23.35 4.48 4.97
N TYR A 16 -23.51 5.14 3.82
CA TYR A 16 -23.86 6.57 3.84
C TYR A 16 -25.21 6.87 4.51
N LEU A 17 -26.10 5.88 4.63
CA LEU A 17 -27.36 6.02 5.35
C LEU A 17 -27.11 6.06 6.87
N ASP A 18 -26.31 5.13 7.39
CA ASP A 18 -25.96 5.11 8.82
C ASP A 18 -25.17 6.36 9.22
N MET A 19 -24.25 6.79 8.34
CA MET A 19 -23.51 8.03 8.49
C MET A 19 -24.44 9.25 8.54
N SER A 20 -25.48 9.25 7.69
CA SER A 20 -26.47 10.32 7.63
C SER A 20 -27.23 10.45 8.96
N THR A 21 -27.70 9.33 9.49
CA THR A 21 -28.35 9.25 10.82
C THR A 21 -27.40 9.65 11.94
N TYR A 22 -26.15 9.17 11.92
CA TYR A 22 -25.15 9.42 12.97
C TYR A 22 -24.78 10.91 13.08
N PHE A 23 -24.59 11.59 11.94
CA PHE A 23 -24.16 12.99 11.91
C PHE A 23 -25.32 13.99 11.78
N GLY A 24 -26.56 13.53 11.57
CA GLY A 24 -27.71 14.41 11.34
C GLY A 24 -27.63 15.21 10.04
N VAL A 25 -26.99 14.64 9.01
CA VAL A 25 -26.70 15.31 7.72
C VAL A 25 -27.25 14.46 6.58
N PRO A 26 -27.83 15.02 5.49
CA PRO A 26 -28.35 14.21 4.39
C PRO A 26 -27.30 13.27 3.77
N LYS A 27 -27.71 12.06 3.40
CA LYS A 27 -26.87 11.03 2.77
C LYS A 27 -26.03 11.57 1.59
N THR A 28 -26.62 12.40 0.74
CA THR A 28 -25.96 13.00 -0.43
C THR A 28 -24.82 13.94 -0.03
N VAL A 29 -24.96 14.65 1.09
CA VAL A 29 -23.91 15.51 1.65
C VAL A 29 -22.80 14.67 2.25
N CYS A 30 -23.11 13.59 2.98
CA CYS A 30 -22.11 12.63 3.46
C CYS A 30 -21.27 12.07 2.30
N HIS A 31 -21.93 11.61 1.22
CA HIS A 31 -21.26 11.12 0.02
C HIS A 31 -20.34 12.17 -0.61
N SER A 32 -20.86 13.38 -0.85
CA SER A 32 -20.08 14.49 -1.43
C SER A 32 -18.86 14.86 -0.60
N ILE A 33 -18.99 14.86 0.73
CA ILE A 33 -17.87 15.14 1.64
C ILE A 33 -16.82 14.02 1.57
N VAL A 34 -17.24 12.75 1.61
CA VAL A 34 -16.31 11.60 1.51
C VAL A 34 -15.58 11.62 0.17
N ASP A 35 -16.29 11.77 -0.95
CA ASP A 35 -15.67 11.81 -2.27
C ASP A 35 -14.65 12.94 -2.39
N ARG A 36 -15.02 14.16 -1.99
CA ARG A 36 -14.10 15.31 -2.03
C ARG A 36 -12.87 15.05 -1.17
N PHE A 37 -13.04 14.45 0.00
CA PHE A 37 -11.93 14.13 0.88
C PHE A 37 -11.00 13.09 0.25
N LEU A 38 -11.54 11.98 -0.26
CA LEU A 38 -10.75 10.92 -0.90
C LEU A 38 -10.01 11.41 -2.15
N LEU A 39 -10.56 12.36 -2.89
CA LEU A 39 -9.93 12.93 -4.08
C LEU A 39 -8.90 14.02 -3.78
N SER A 40 -9.04 14.76 -2.67
CA SER A 40 -8.17 15.90 -2.35
C SER A 40 -7.09 15.58 -1.33
N PHE A 41 -7.38 14.74 -0.34
CA PHE A 41 -6.46 14.44 0.75
C PHE A 41 -5.17 13.77 0.26
N PRO A 42 -5.21 12.70 -0.56
CA PRO A 42 -3.99 12.10 -1.09
C PRO A 42 -3.18 13.09 -1.94
N LYS A 43 -3.84 13.93 -2.76
CA LYS A 43 -3.15 14.93 -3.58
C LYS A 43 -2.35 15.93 -2.75
N ARG A 44 -2.82 16.25 -1.54
CA ARG A 44 -2.18 17.24 -0.67
C ARG A 44 -1.12 16.64 0.25
N TYR A 45 -1.33 15.41 0.72
CA TYR A 45 -0.57 14.84 1.83
C TYR A 45 0.15 13.52 1.51
N LYS A 46 -0.03 12.93 0.33
CA LYS A 46 0.62 11.66 -0.03
C LYS A 46 2.12 11.71 0.22
N GLU A 47 2.81 12.70 -0.34
CA GLU A 47 4.27 12.84 -0.22
C GLU A 47 4.73 13.18 1.21
N THR A 48 3.81 13.57 2.11
CA THR A 48 4.12 13.78 3.53
C THR A 48 4.18 12.47 4.29
N TRP A 49 3.33 11.50 3.95
CA TRP A 49 3.17 10.27 4.73
C TRP A 49 3.78 9.04 4.07
N VAL A 50 3.68 8.94 2.74
CA VAL A 50 4.19 7.82 1.96
C VAL A 50 5.10 8.39 0.89
N ARG A 51 6.38 8.45 1.23
CA ARG A 51 7.46 8.92 0.36
C ARG A 51 8.61 7.93 0.42
N PHE A 52 9.36 7.89 -0.66
CA PHE A 52 10.60 7.14 -0.69
C PHE A 52 11.57 7.68 0.38
N PRO A 53 12.23 6.81 1.16
CA PRO A 53 13.13 7.23 2.22
C PRO A 53 14.39 7.92 1.66
N THR A 54 14.89 8.93 2.37
CA THR A 54 16.20 9.52 2.12
C THR A 54 17.32 8.58 2.58
N ARG A 55 18.58 8.90 2.27
CA ARG A 55 19.72 8.11 2.78
C ARG A 55 19.78 8.08 4.30
N ASN A 56 19.41 9.17 4.97
CA ASN A 56 19.35 9.21 6.44
C ASN A 56 18.20 8.35 6.96
N ASP A 57 17.01 8.47 6.36
CA ASP A 57 15.85 7.63 6.73
C ASP A 57 16.21 6.13 6.58
N MET A 58 16.88 5.74 5.49
CA MET A 58 17.30 4.35 5.27
C MET A 58 18.29 3.84 6.32
N ALA A 59 19.23 4.68 6.77
CA ALA A 59 20.18 4.31 7.82
C ALA A 59 19.45 4.07 9.16
N GLU A 60 18.47 4.92 9.48
CA GLU A 60 17.62 4.75 10.66
C GLU A 60 16.76 3.48 10.56
N MET A 61 16.10 3.26 9.42
CA MET A 61 15.28 2.07 9.17
C MET A 61 16.11 0.78 9.29
N ALA A 62 17.34 0.77 8.78
CA ALA A 62 18.27 -0.35 8.92
C ALA A 62 18.67 -0.60 10.38
N ALA A 63 18.90 0.45 11.15
CA ALA A 63 19.15 0.33 12.58
C ALA A 63 17.92 -0.22 13.33
N GLU A 64 16.72 0.23 12.97
CA GLU A 64 15.47 -0.27 13.55
C GLU A 64 15.27 -1.77 13.29
N PHE A 65 15.48 -2.25 12.06
CA PHE A 65 15.43 -3.70 11.75
C PHE A 65 16.50 -4.50 12.49
N ARG A 66 17.74 -3.96 12.55
CA ARG A 66 18.83 -4.61 13.29
C ARG A 66 18.49 -4.74 14.78
N ASN A 67 17.95 -3.69 15.39
CA ASN A 67 17.61 -3.68 16.80
C ASN A 67 16.39 -4.56 17.11
N ALA A 68 15.38 -4.55 16.24
CA ALA A 68 14.14 -5.29 16.46
C ALA A 68 14.27 -6.79 16.13
N ARG A 69 15.04 -7.15 15.10
CA ARG A 69 15.07 -8.50 14.50
C ARG A 69 16.46 -9.07 14.27
N GLY A 70 17.53 -8.32 14.57
CA GLY A 70 18.91 -8.78 14.32
C GLY A 70 19.34 -8.74 12.85
N LEU A 71 18.53 -8.15 11.97
CA LEU A 71 18.76 -8.14 10.53
C LEU A 71 19.50 -6.85 10.10
N PRO A 72 20.79 -6.92 9.74
CA PRO A 72 21.54 -5.75 9.31
C PRO A 72 21.13 -5.31 7.90
N ASN A 73 21.22 -4.01 7.63
CA ASN A 73 20.98 -3.39 6.31
C ASN A 73 19.59 -3.64 5.69
N VAL A 74 18.63 -4.21 6.42
CA VAL A 74 17.25 -4.36 5.96
C VAL A 74 16.49 -3.07 6.22
N ILE A 75 15.88 -2.49 5.20
CA ILE A 75 15.10 -1.24 5.33
C ILE A 75 13.60 -1.44 5.17
N GLY A 76 13.16 -2.63 4.75
CA GLY A 76 11.74 -2.90 4.69
C GLY A 76 11.37 -4.34 4.45
N ALA A 77 10.09 -4.63 4.63
CA ALA A 77 9.44 -5.86 4.24
C ALA A 77 8.36 -5.55 3.20
N VAL A 78 8.34 -6.31 2.10
CA VAL A 78 7.38 -6.19 1.01
C VAL A 78 6.39 -7.36 1.02
N ASP A 79 5.12 -7.05 0.84
CA ASP A 79 4.07 -8.07 0.72
C ASP A 79 2.91 -7.57 -0.18
N GLY A 80 2.21 -8.52 -0.78
CA GLY A 80 1.09 -8.32 -1.70
C GLY A 80 -0.25 -8.65 -1.04
N THR A 81 -1.25 -7.78 -1.23
CA THR A 81 -2.63 -8.02 -0.81
C THR A 81 -3.62 -7.69 -1.93
N HIS A 82 -4.87 -8.08 -1.75
CA HIS A 82 -5.94 -7.94 -2.74
C HIS A 82 -7.02 -6.98 -2.24
N LEU A 83 -7.26 -5.92 -2.99
CA LEU A 83 -8.39 -5.01 -2.80
C LEU A 83 -9.57 -5.52 -3.61
N GLN A 84 -10.67 -5.89 -2.93
CA GLN A 84 -11.88 -6.30 -3.63
C GLN A 84 -12.45 -5.13 -4.45
N VAL A 85 -12.80 -5.40 -5.69
CA VAL A 85 -13.45 -4.42 -6.56
C VAL A 85 -14.75 -5.00 -7.11
N ARG A 86 -15.74 -4.12 -7.27
CA ARG A 86 -17.06 -4.43 -7.84
C ARG A 86 -17.21 -3.72 -9.18
N GLY A 87 -18.10 -4.23 -10.03
CA GLY A 87 -18.45 -3.58 -11.29
C GLY A 87 -17.36 -3.67 -12.38
N ILE A 88 -16.53 -4.72 -12.36
CA ILE A 88 -15.64 -5.01 -13.48
C ILE A 88 -16.47 -5.55 -14.63
N ASN A 89 -16.58 -4.76 -15.70
CA ASN A 89 -17.31 -5.16 -16.91
C ASN A 89 -16.36 -5.73 -17.96
N ASP A 90 -15.16 -5.15 -18.11
CA ASP A 90 -14.15 -5.56 -19.08
C ASP A 90 -13.03 -6.39 -18.43
N TYR A 91 -12.42 -7.31 -19.18
CA TYR A 91 -11.26 -8.12 -18.75
C TYR A 91 -11.47 -8.88 -17.43
N ARG A 92 -12.71 -9.31 -17.14
CA ARG A 92 -13.10 -9.93 -15.86
C ARG A 92 -12.19 -11.08 -15.41
N SER A 93 -11.74 -11.92 -16.34
CA SER A 93 -10.82 -13.03 -16.04
C SER A 93 -9.50 -12.55 -15.46
N GLU A 94 -8.97 -11.41 -15.91
CA GLU A 94 -7.69 -10.87 -15.43
C GLU A 94 -7.77 -10.36 -14.00
N TYR A 95 -8.94 -9.89 -13.57
CA TYR A 95 -9.12 -9.40 -12.21
C TYR A 95 -9.58 -10.49 -11.24
N TYR A 96 -9.94 -11.67 -11.74
CA TYR A 96 -10.33 -12.79 -10.91
C TYR A 96 -9.07 -13.44 -10.30
N CYS A 97 -8.91 -13.33 -8.98
CA CYS A 97 -7.72 -13.81 -8.29
C CYS A 97 -7.90 -15.22 -7.73
N ARG A 98 -6.79 -15.81 -7.24
CA ARG A 98 -6.75 -17.12 -6.58
C ARG A 98 -7.69 -17.26 -5.38
N LYS A 99 -8.12 -16.14 -4.78
CA LYS A 99 -9.09 -16.09 -3.66
C LYS A 99 -10.55 -16.11 -4.14
N GLN A 100 -10.79 -16.49 -5.39
CA GLN A 100 -12.12 -16.61 -6.00
C GLN A 100 -12.94 -15.31 -5.97
N MET A 101 -12.26 -14.16 -6.07
CA MET A 101 -12.86 -12.83 -6.01
C MET A 101 -12.26 -11.90 -7.06
N TYR A 102 -13.04 -10.93 -7.54
CA TYR A 102 -12.52 -9.85 -8.36
C TYR A 102 -11.75 -8.85 -7.50
N SER A 103 -10.49 -8.64 -7.84
CA SER A 103 -9.60 -7.79 -7.04
C SER A 103 -8.58 -7.05 -7.90
N VAL A 104 -8.05 -5.98 -7.30
CA VAL A 104 -6.84 -5.29 -7.75
C VAL A 104 -5.74 -5.59 -6.73
N GLN A 105 -4.54 -5.84 -7.21
CA GLN A 105 -3.35 -6.07 -6.40
C GLN A 105 -2.87 -4.75 -5.76
N LEU A 106 -2.51 -4.83 -4.48
CA LEU A 106 -1.85 -3.79 -3.69
C LEU A 106 -0.58 -4.41 -3.08
N GLN A 107 0.58 -3.96 -3.53
CA GLN A 107 1.86 -4.27 -2.90
C GLN A 107 2.24 -3.13 -1.96
N LEU A 108 2.66 -3.46 -0.74
CA LEU A 108 3.13 -2.49 0.25
C LEU A 108 4.55 -2.83 0.67
N THR A 109 5.36 -1.80 0.91
CA THR A 109 6.63 -1.94 1.61
C THR A 109 6.60 -1.14 2.90
N VAL A 110 6.90 -1.82 4.01
CA VAL A 110 6.86 -1.24 5.35
C VAL A 110 8.22 -1.28 6.03
N ASP A 111 8.46 -0.38 6.97
CA ASP A 111 9.64 -0.41 7.83
C ASP A 111 9.44 -1.32 9.06
N ALA A 112 10.45 -1.38 9.95
CA ALA A 112 10.39 -2.19 11.17
C ALA A 112 9.29 -1.75 12.15
N ARG A 113 8.75 -0.54 11.98
CA ARG A 113 7.65 0.04 12.77
C ARG A 113 6.30 -0.08 12.06
N CYS A 114 6.23 -0.88 11.00
CA CYS A 114 5.05 -1.08 10.16
C CYS A 114 4.55 0.20 9.47
N ARG A 115 5.41 1.23 9.30
CA ARG A 115 5.06 2.43 8.53
C ARG A 115 5.24 2.14 7.05
N ILE A 116 4.20 2.42 6.26
CA ILE A 116 4.22 2.27 4.80
C ILE A 116 5.05 3.41 4.21
N TRP A 117 6.06 3.08 3.42
CA TRP A 117 6.92 4.07 2.74
C TRP A 117 6.95 3.90 1.22
N ASP A 118 6.53 2.74 0.69
CA ASP A 118 6.33 2.50 -0.73
C ASP A 118 5.10 1.62 -0.97
N TYR A 119 4.43 1.82 -2.11
CA TYR A 119 3.30 1.01 -2.52
C TYR A 119 3.13 0.98 -4.04
N VAL A 120 2.55 -0.12 -4.53
CA VAL A 120 2.12 -0.27 -5.92
C VAL A 120 0.68 -0.76 -5.90
N VAL A 121 -0.20 -0.11 -6.65
CA VAL A 121 -1.60 -0.48 -6.76
C VAL A 121 -2.05 -0.39 -8.21
N GLY A 122 -3.04 -1.19 -8.60
CA GLY A 122 -3.67 -1.10 -9.92
C GLY A 122 -3.44 -2.30 -10.82
N TRP A 123 -2.64 -3.29 -10.41
CA TRP A 123 -2.47 -4.51 -11.18
C TRP A 123 -3.71 -5.41 -11.09
N PRO A 124 -4.08 -6.13 -12.17
CA PRO A 124 -5.18 -7.09 -12.11
C PRO A 124 -4.95 -8.15 -11.04
N GLY A 125 -6.00 -8.61 -10.37
CA GLY A 125 -5.93 -9.59 -9.28
C GLY A 125 -5.34 -10.95 -9.66
N SER A 126 -5.26 -11.30 -10.95
CA SER A 126 -4.56 -12.50 -11.41
C SER A 126 -3.03 -12.33 -11.53
N ALA A 127 -2.51 -11.10 -11.44
CA ALA A 127 -1.07 -10.86 -11.47
C ALA A 127 -0.39 -11.57 -10.28
N HIS A 128 0.86 -12.00 -10.49
CA HIS A 128 1.71 -12.55 -9.42
C HIS A 128 2.54 -11.45 -8.76
N ASP A 129 2.80 -11.60 -7.47
CA ASP A 129 3.54 -10.63 -6.66
C ASP A 129 4.94 -10.37 -7.24
N ALA A 130 5.67 -11.41 -7.65
CA ALA A 130 6.94 -11.28 -8.38
C ALA A 130 6.85 -10.41 -9.65
N ARG A 131 5.73 -10.49 -10.39
CA ARG A 131 5.51 -9.68 -11.61
C ARG A 131 5.26 -8.22 -11.24
N VAL A 132 4.47 -7.97 -10.19
CA VAL A 132 4.22 -6.61 -9.70
C VAL A 132 5.52 -5.99 -9.19
N PHE A 133 6.29 -6.76 -8.41
CA PHE A 133 7.58 -6.35 -7.87
C PHE A 133 8.60 -6.01 -8.95
N SER A 134 8.82 -6.90 -9.92
CA SER A 134 9.78 -6.67 -11.01
C SER A 134 9.45 -5.46 -11.91
N LYS A 135 8.24 -4.90 -11.81
CA LYS A 135 7.80 -3.73 -12.57
C LYS A 135 7.68 -2.46 -11.72
N CYS A 136 7.96 -2.53 -10.42
CA CYS A 136 7.83 -1.37 -9.54
C CYS A 136 9.08 -0.47 -9.54
N ALA A 137 8.89 0.78 -9.12
CA ALA A 137 9.97 1.76 -9.03
C ALA A 137 11.04 1.36 -7.99
N LEU A 138 10.62 0.70 -6.90
CA LEU A 138 11.53 0.19 -5.87
C LEU A 138 12.51 -0.83 -6.44
N PHE A 139 12.02 -1.81 -7.19
CA PHE A 139 12.84 -2.83 -7.85
C PHE A 139 13.89 -2.19 -8.76
N ASN A 140 13.48 -1.24 -9.61
CA ASN A 140 14.39 -0.56 -10.52
C ASN A 140 15.51 0.21 -9.80
N ARG A 141 15.21 0.82 -8.63
CA ARG A 141 16.22 1.53 -7.81
C ARG A 141 17.18 0.57 -7.14
N MET A 142 16.68 -0.58 -6.68
CA MET A 142 17.49 -1.64 -6.10
C MET A 142 18.44 -2.25 -7.13
N GLU A 143 17.93 -2.58 -8.31
CA GLU A 143 18.70 -3.19 -9.39
C GLU A 143 19.82 -2.26 -9.91
N LYS A 144 19.57 -0.95 -9.93
CA LYS A 144 20.59 0.07 -10.26
C LYS A 144 21.62 0.31 -9.16
N GLY A 145 21.39 -0.21 -7.95
CA GLY A 145 22.24 0.05 -6.80
C GLY A 145 22.06 1.43 -6.17
N ASP A 146 20.99 2.17 -6.51
CA ASP A 146 20.74 3.52 -5.96
C ASP A 146 20.62 3.50 -4.43
N ILE A 147 20.12 2.39 -3.89
CA ILE A 147 19.89 2.17 -2.47
C ILE A 147 20.86 1.17 -1.85
N ALA A 148 21.93 0.76 -2.54
CA ALA A 148 22.97 -0.05 -1.92
C ALA A 148 23.55 0.68 -0.68
N PRO A 149 23.90 -0.05 0.40
CA PRO A 149 23.94 -1.51 0.53
C PRO A 149 22.67 -2.11 1.18
N TYR A 150 21.51 -1.47 1.05
CA TYR A 150 20.30 -1.89 1.76
C TYR A 150 19.52 -3.01 1.04
N HIS A 151 18.79 -3.81 1.84
CA HIS A 151 17.96 -4.92 1.40
C HIS A 151 16.51 -4.75 1.83
N ILE A 152 15.60 -5.50 1.21
CA ILE A 152 14.25 -5.74 1.72
C ILE A 152 14.00 -7.23 1.92
N LEU A 153 13.02 -7.54 2.76
CA LEU A 153 12.50 -8.88 2.98
C LEU A 153 11.24 -9.09 2.13
N GLY A 154 11.12 -10.23 1.47
CA GLY A 154 9.90 -10.66 0.79
C GLY A 154 9.54 -12.08 1.18
N ASP A 155 8.26 -12.43 1.06
CA ASP A 155 7.81 -13.81 1.24
C ASP A 155 8.22 -14.70 0.04
N ALA A 156 7.78 -15.96 0.04
CA ALA A 156 8.09 -16.92 -1.02
C ALA A 156 7.54 -16.54 -2.41
N ALA A 157 6.65 -15.56 -2.52
CA ALA A 157 6.14 -15.06 -3.79
C ALA A 157 7.07 -14.03 -4.45
N TYR A 158 8.11 -13.57 -3.76
CA TYR A 158 9.11 -12.63 -4.27
C TYR A 158 10.40 -13.33 -4.70
N PRO A 159 11.05 -12.89 -5.78
CA PRO A 159 12.29 -13.49 -6.26
C PRO A 159 13.46 -13.16 -5.33
N LEU A 160 14.25 -14.19 -4.97
CA LEU A 160 15.51 -13.99 -4.25
C LEU A 160 16.52 -13.22 -5.12
N LYS A 161 17.08 -12.16 -4.54
CA LYS A 161 18.08 -11.28 -5.13
C LYS A 161 19.04 -10.80 -4.05
N ASP A 162 20.19 -10.25 -4.46
CA ASP A 162 21.13 -9.63 -3.51
C ASP A 162 20.48 -8.53 -2.66
N PHE A 163 19.43 -7.87 -3.18
CA PHE A 163 18.68 -6.81 -2.50
C PHE A 163 17.29 -7.26 -1.98
N CYS A 164 16.85 -8.49 -2.27
CA CYS A 164 15.55 -9.03 -1.85
C CYS A 164 15.76 -10.41 -1.21
N LEU A 165 15.71 -10.44 0.12
CA LEU A 165 15.97 -11.62 0.94
C LEU A 165 14.65 -12.31 1.33
N ALA A 166 14.70 -13.60 1.62
CA ALA A 166 13.56 -14.30 2.21
C ALA A 166 13.30 -13.80 3.64
N ALA A 167 12.03 -13.53 3.95
CA ALA A 167 11.53 -13.19 5.29
C ALA A 167 11.42 -14.41 6.21
#